data_AF-A0AA92K266-F1
#
_entry.id   AF-A0AA92K266-F1
#
_cell.length_a   1.000
_cell.length_b   1.000
_cell.length_c   1.000
_cell.angle_alpha   90.00
_cell.angle_beta   90.00
_cell.angle_gamma   90.00
#
_symmetry.space_group_name_H-M   'P 1'
#
loop_
_entity.id
_entity.type
_entity.pdbx_description
1 polymer ?
#
loop_
_entity_poly.entity_id
_entity_poly.type
_entity_poly.pdbx_seq_one_letter_code
_entity_poly.pdbx_strand_id
1 'polypeptide(L)'
;MKNTPQEKTLRNPNYSTEHMQTAADFKTWYVANNAAIKAEQGRMRAMAAEKALTYLQSRVRFGASIQDAADGYFRDCMRPKYWPAVYSEVARELFRELGWVDRKGAK
;
A
#
# COMPACT_ATOMS: atom_id res chain seq x y z
N MET A 1 -24.53 23.86 -42.08
CA MET A 1 -24.14 22.47 -42.41
C MET A 1 -23.99 21.68 -41.13
N LYS A 2 -24.77 20.59 -41.03
CA LYS A 2 -24.59 19.37 -40.22
C LYS A 2 -23.91 19.49 -38.84
N ASN A 3 -24.76 19.58 -37.80
CA ASN A 3 -24.46 18.95 -36.53
C ASN A 3 -24.53 17.43 -36.73
N THR A 4 -23.39 16.74 -36.78
CA THR A 4 -23.36 15.27 -36.81
C THR A 4 -23.57 14.71 -35.41
N PRO A 5 -24.46 13.72 -35.19
CA PRO A 5 -24.87 13.25 -33.85
C PRO A 5 -23.85 12.35 -33.13
N GLN A 6 -22.59 12.33 -33.53
CA GLN A 6 -21.67 11.21 -33.22
C GLN A 6 -20.57 11.51 -32.18
N GLU A 7 -20.46 12.74 -31.66
CA GLU A 7 -19.49 13.07 -30.60
C GLU A 7 -20.07 13.01 -29.17
N LYS A 8 -21.26 12.45 -28.98
CA LYS A 8 -21.84 12.23 -27.64
C LYS A 8 -21.74 10.79 -27.15
N THR A 9 -20.99 9.93 -27.84
CA THR A 9 -20.91 8.50 -27.52
C THR A 9 -19.59 8.09 -26.86
N LEU A 10 -18.85 9.02 -26.25
CA LEU A 10 -17.66 8.70 -25.43
C LEU A 10 -17.84 9.07 -23.95
N ARG A 11 -19.07 9.30 -23.50
CA ARG A 11 -19.38 9.27 -22.07
C ARG A 11 -19.91 7.88 -21.74
N ASN A 12 -18.98 6.97 -21.43
CA ASN A 12 -19.30 5.71 -20.77
C ASN A 12 -20.28 6.01 -19.61
N PRO A 13 -21.54 5.55 -19.65
CA PRO A 13 -22.49 5.78 -18.56
C PRO A 13 -22.26 4.86 -17.36
N ASN A 14 -21.23 4.00 -17.40
CA ASN A 14 -20.99 3.00 -16.36
C ASN A 14 -20.21 3.52 -15.14
N TYR A 15 -20.16 4.83 -14.93
CA TYR A 15 -20.06 5.36 -13.57
C TYR A 15 -21.48 5.56 -13.04
N SER A 16 -22.20 4.45 -12.87
CA SER A 16 -23.35 4.40 -11.96
C SER A 16 -22.83 4.84 -10.60
N THR A 17 -23.09 6.10 -10.30
CA THR A 17 -23.01 6.72 -8.98
C THR A 17 -24.27 6.34 -8.21
N GLU A 18 -24.71 5.08 -8.28
CA GLU A 18 -25.51 4.50 -7.22
C GLU A 18 -24.58 4.40 -6.01
N HIS A 19 -24.53 5.52 -5.28
CA HIS A 19 -23.97 5.61 -3.95
C HIS A 19 -24.43 4.38 -3.18
N MET A 20 -23.52 3.68 -2.53
CA MET A 20 -23.88 2.68 -1.53
C MET A 20 -24.66 3.41 -0.43
N GLN A 21 -25.98 3.47 -0.55
CA GLN A 21 -26.83 4.31 0.29
C GLN A 21 -27.08 3.66 1.65
N THR A 22 -26.93 2.33 1.75
CA THR A 22 -27.11 1.60 3.01
C THR A 22 -25.89 0.76 3.39
N ALA A 23 -25.76 0.48 4.69
CA ALA A 23 -24.74 -0.45 5.21
C ALA A 23 -24.90 -1.88 4.64
N ALA A 24 -26.13 -2.27 4.28
CA ALA A 24 -26.42 -3.56 3.64
C ALA A 24 -25.87 -3.62 2.22
N ASP A 25 -25.98 -2.53 1.45
CA ASP A 25 -25.41 -2.43 0.09
C ASP A 25 -23.88 -2.47 0.14
N PHE A 26 -23.28 -1.76 1.09
CA PHE A 26 -21.85 -1.82 1.34
C PHE A 26 -21.38 -3.24 1.67
N LYS A 27 -22.09 -3.94 2.58
CA LYS A 27 -21.76 -5.31 2.96
C LYS A 27 -21.85 -6.26 1.76
N THR A 28 -22.90 -6.15 0.96
CA THR A 28 -23.12 -6.98 -0.24
C THR A 28 -22.01 -6.78 -1.26
N TRP A 29 -21.67 -5.51 -1.56
CA TRP A 29 -20.54 -5.20 -2.43
C TRP A 29 -19.21 -5.69 -1.86
N TYR A 30 -18.96 -5.51 -0.55
CA TYR A 30 -17.73 -5.95 0.08
C TYR A 30 -17.56 -7.47 -0.05
N VAL A 31 -18.62 -8.24 0.21
CA VAL A 31 -18.61 -9.70 0.03
C VAL A 31 -18.34 -10.06 -1.44
N ALA A 32 -19.01 -9.40 -2.39
CA ALA A 32 -18.83 -9.64 -3.82
C ALA A 32 -17.42 -9.30 -4.32
N ASN A 33 -16.74 -8.32 -3.72
CA ASN A 33 -15.42 -7.83 -4.13
C ASN A 33 -14.28 -8.30 -3.21
N ASN A 34 -14.57 -9.10 -2.19
CA ASN A 34 -13.61 -9.50 -1.15
C ASN A 34 -12.34 -10.13 -1.73
N ALA A 35 -12.47 -10.93 -2.79
CA ALA A 35 -11.31 -11.54 -3.46
C ALA A 35 -10.37 -10.49 -4.07
N ALA A 36 -10.92 -9.50 -4.78
CA ALA A 36 -10.15 -8.41 -5.37
C ALA A 36 -9.52 -7.51 -4.29
N ILE A 37 -10.25 -7.22 -3.21
CA ILE A 37 -9.75 -6.46 -2.06
C ILE A 37 -8.55 -7.18 -1.43
N LYS A 38 -8.66 -8.50 -1.18
CA LYS A 38 -7.57 -9.31 -0.63
C LYS A 38 -6.37 -9.40 -1.56
N ALA A 39 -6.60 -9.54 -2.87
CA ALA A 39 -5.53 -9.54 -3.85
C ALA A 39 -4.76 -8.22 -3.85
N GLU A 40 -5.47 -7.10 -3.79
CA GLU A 40 -4.85 -5.77 -3.75
C GLU A 40 -4.10 -5.51 -2.43
N GLN A 41 -4.67 -5.94 -1.29
CA GLN A 41 -3.97 -5.92 0.00
C GLN A 41 -2.69 -6.74 -0.04
N GLY A 42 -2.73 -7.95 -0.62
CA GLY A 42 -1.55 -8.80 -0.81
C GLY A 42 -0.50 -8.13 -1.69
N ARG A 43 -0.91 -7.50 -2.80
CA ARG A 43 -0.03 -6.75 -3.70
C ARG A 43 0.65 -5.59 -2.99
N MET A 44 -0.09 -4.80 -2.21
CA MET A 44 0.47 -3.70 -1.42
C MET A 44 1.48 -4.18 -0.38
N ARG A 45 1.19 -5.30 0.31
CA ARG A 45 2.13 -5.90 1.27
C ARG A 45 3.39 -6.42 0.57
N ALA A 46 3.28 -7.07 -0.58
CA ALA A 46 4.43 -7.54 -1.36
C ALA A 46 5.34 -6.38 -1.80
N MET A 47 4.77 -5.31 -2.36
CA MET A 47 5.53 -4.11 -2.73
C MET A 47 6.21 -3.44 -1.54
N ALA A 48 5.54 -3.40 -0.38
CA ALA A 48 6.13 -2.86 0.84
C ALA A 48 7.35 -3.68 1.29
N ALA A 49 7.24 -5.01 1.30
CA ALA A 49 8.33 -5.91 1.65
C ALA A 49 9.52 -5.76 0.68
N GLU A 50 9.26 -5.72 -0.63
CA GLU A 50 10.29 -5.56 -1.66
C GLU A 50 11.07 -4.25 -1.50
N LYS A 51 10.37 -3.13 -1.26
CA LYS A 51 11.01 -1.83 -1.04
C LYS A 51 11.87 -1.81 0.22
N ALA A 52 11.34 -2.35 1.32
CA ALA A 52 12.04 -2.45 2.59
C ALA A 52 13.31 -3.32 2.45
N LEU A 53 13.18 -4.49 1.82
CA LEU A 53 14.29 -5.41 1.59
C LEU A 53 15.36 -4.83 0.67
N THR A 54 14.95 -4.20 -0.43
CA THR A 54 15.87 -3.55 -1.38
C THR A 54 16.72 -2.49 -0.69
N TYR A 55 16.09 -1.65 0.13
CA TYR A 55 16.80 -0.65 0.90
C TYR A 55 17.76 -1.30 1.90
N LEU A 56 17.30 -2.28 2.68
CA LEU A 56 18.11 -2.98 3.67
C LEU A 56 19.34 -3.64 3.03
N GLN A 57 19.14 -4.38 1.94
CA GLN A 57 20.21 -5.02 1.16
C GLN A 57 21.23 -4.00 0.66
N SER A 58 20.77 -2.87 0.12
CA SER A 58 21.66 -1.80 -0.32
C SER A 58 22.53 -1.29 0.83
N ARG A 59 21.94 -0.98 1.99
CA ARG A 59 22.68 -0.46 3.16
C ARG A 59 23.64 -1.50 3.73
N VAL A 60 23.22 -2.75 3.87
CA VAL A 60 24.06 -3.85 4.38
C VAL A 60 25.24 -4.12 3.43
N ARG A 61 25.01 -4.06 2.10
CA ARG A 61 26.09 -4.17 1.11
C ARG A 61 27.17 -3.09 1.27
N PHE A 62 26.80 -1.90 1.76
CA PHE A 62 27.72 -0.81 2.07
C PHE A 62 28.26 -0.86 3.52
N GLY A 63 28.10 -1.98 4.22
CA GLY A 63 28.67 -2.21 5.54
C GLY A 63 27.82 -1.74 6.72
N ALA A 64 26.58 -1.30 6.49
CA ALA A 64 25.67 -0.98 7.61
C ALA A 64 25.25 -2.25 8.35
N SER A 65 25.12 -2.17 9.68
CA SER A 65 24.45 -3.23 10.43
C SER A 65 22.96 -3.27 10.08
N ILE A 66 22.30 -4.42 10.29
CA ILE A 66 20.84 -4.54 10.13
C ILE A 66 20.11 -3.51 10.98
N GLN A 67 20.63 -3.23 12.18
CA GLN A 67 20.07 -2.22 13.06
C GLN A 67 20.13 -0.81 12.44
N ASP A 68 21.33 -0.38 12.01
CA ASP A 68 21.52 0.97 11.47
C ASP A 68 20.75 1.18 10.16
N ALA A 69 20.68 0.12 9.34
CA ALA A 69 19.93 0.13 8.11
C ALA A 69 18.42 0.27 8.39
N ALA A 70 17.86 -0.56 9.27
CA ALA A 70 16.44 -0.48 9.64
C ALA A 70 16.07 0.86 10.30
N ASP A 71 16.90 1.35 11.24
CA ASP A 71 16.68 2.65 11.88
C ASP A 71 16.74 3.79 10.85
N GLY A 72 17.68 3.72 9.90
CA GLY A 72 17.78 4.64 8.77
C GLY A 72 16.56 4.60 7.85
N TYR A 73 16.01 3.42 7.56
CA TYR A 73 14.80 3.28 6.72
C TYR A 73 13.61 4.06 7.32
N PHE A 74 13.35 3.89 8.62
CA PHE A 74 12.25 4.58 9.28
C PHE A 74 12.50 6.07 9.50
N ARG A 75 13.76 6.50 9.54
CA ARG A 75 14.13 7.92 9.65
C ARG A 75 14.04 8.64 8.30
N ASP A 76 14.57 8.03 7.25
CA ASP A 76 14.87 8.71 5.98
C ASP A 76 13.85 8.40 4.89
N CYS A 77 13.36 7.16 4.83
CA CYS A 77 12.46 6.69 3.78
C CYS A 77 10.99 6.79 4.16
N MET A 78 10.66 6.45 5.41
CA MET A 78 9.27 6.41 5.87
C MET A 78 8.79 7.78 6.32
N ARG A 79 7.86 8.36 5.56
CA ARG A 79 7.16 9.60 5.92
C ARG A 79 5.67 9.30 6.11
N PRO A 80 5.16 9.28 7.36
CA PRO A 80 3.77 8.89 7.64
C PRO A 80 2.71 9.65 6.82
N LYS A 81 2.99 10.90 6.44
CA LYS A 81 2.10 11.72 5.62
C LYS A 81 1.92 11.22 4.18
N TYR A 82 2.90 10.51 3.63
CA TYR A 82 2.98 10.16 2.21
C TYR A 82 3.02 8.65 1.95
N TRP A 83 3.11 7.84 3.01
CA TRP A 83 3.25 6.39 2.90
C TRP A 83 2.03 5.70 3.51
N PRO A 84 1.43 4.72 2.81
CA PRO A 84 0.37 3.89 3.39
C PRO A 84 0.85 3.22 4.68
N ALA A 85 -0.01 3.15 5.70
CA ALA A 85 0.33 2.56 6.99
C ALA A 85 0.88 1.11 6.87
N VAL A 86 0.30 0.32 5.95
CA VAL A 86 0.71 -1.06 5.66
C VAL A 86 2.20 -1.19 5.30
N TYR A 87 2.82 -0.14 4.73
CA TYR A 87 4.25 -0.17 4.41
C TYR A 87 5.12 -0.12 5.67
N SER A 88 4.68 0.62 6.68
CA SER A 88 5.37 0.69 7.97
C SER A 88 5.26 -0.63 8.70
N GLU A 89 4.08 -1.22 8.71
CA GLU A 89 3.79 -2.50 9.38
C GLU A 89 4.63 -3.62 8.78
N VAL A 90 4.56 -3.80 7.46
CA VAL A 90 5.31 -4.85 6.75
C VAL A 90 6.82 -4.66 6.93
N ALA A 91 7.33 -3.43 6.84
CA ALA A 91 8.75 -3.18 7.07
C ALA A 91 9.18 -3.50 8.51
N ARG A 92 8.33 -3.20 9.51
CA ARG A 92 8.64 -3.51 10.92
C ARG A 92 8.66 -5.02 11.17
N GLU A 93 7.68 -5.74 10.65
CA GLU A 93 7.61 -7.22 10.72
C GLU A 93 8.87 -7.82 10.09
N LEU A 94 9.14 -7.47 8.84
CA LEU A 94 10.29 -7.98 8.08
C LEU A 94 11.62 -7.70 8.79
N PHE A 95 11.85 -6.46 9.24
CA PHE A 95 13.13 -6.14 9.88
C PHE A 95 13.29 -6.83 11.24
N ARG A 96 12.21 -7.05 12.01
CA ARG A 96 12.26 -7.83 13.25
C ARG A 96 12.64 -9.28 13.00
N GLU A 97 12.09 -9.90 11.97
CA GLU A 97 12.48 -11.25 11.55
C GLU A 97 13.97 -11.34 11.18
N LEU A 98 14.52 -10.26 10.64
CA LEU A 98 15.94 -10.13 10.29
C LEU A 98 16.84 -9.72 11.46
N GLY A 99 16.29 -9.56 12.67
CA GLY A 99 17.07 -9.25 13.88
C GLY A 99 17.19 -7.76 14.21
N TRP A 100 16.41 -6.89 13.58
CA TRP A 100 16.27 -5.50 14.03
C TRP A 100 15.49 -5.43 15.34
N VAL A 101 16.02 -4.68 16.31
CA VAL A 101 15.33 -4.38 17.56
C VAL A 101 14.79 -2.96 17.50
N ASP A 102 13.47 -2.84 17.62
CA ASP A 102 12.76 -1.55 17.59
C ASP A 102 12.94 -0.78 18.91
N ARG A 103 14.07 -0.10 19.04
CA ARG A 103 14.43 0.65 20.27
C ARG A 103 13.54 1.86 20.53
N LYS A 104 12.77 2.31 19.53
CA LYS A 104 11.82 3.42 19.68
C LYS A 104 10.46 2.96 20.22
N GLY A 105 10.22 1.65 20.28
CA GLY A 105 9.02 1.04 20.86
C GLY A 105 9.15 0.61 22.34
N ALA A 106 10.35 0.72 22.93
CA ALA A 106 10.56 0.44 24.36
C ALA A 106 10.00 1.60 25.20
N LYS A 107 8.73 1.49 25.58
CA LYS A 107 8.14 2.19 26.71
C LYS A 107 7.54 1.16 27.65
#